data_AF-A0A4Q8XP41-F1
#
_entry.id   AF-A0A4Q8XP41-F1
#
_cell.length_a   1.000
_cell.length_b   1.000
_cell.length_c   1.000
_cell.angle_alpha   90.00
_cell.angle_beta   90.00
_cell.angle_gamma   90.00
#
_symmetry.space_group_name_H-M   'P 1'
#
loop_
_entity.id
_entity.type
_entity.pdbx_description
1 polymer ?
#
loop_
_entity_poly.entity_id
_entity_poly.type
_entity_poly.pdbx_seq_one_letter_code
_entity_poly.pdbx_strand_id
1 'polypeptide(L)'
;MSMMFPSFDLTVSVPAEDWAYAQRRLKYLEALLMRIVRHSENQEWFTAAELAGKILPGLPTTIEGVARKASKEKWPSRKGKFQGRFFKAFHVSSLPPRAFDALISSILDLPPIDEVVMIIPNPPIPAPVAREEPTNTAPPWLLPLVRIMKTETAGNLTEAWQKLPERLPPGVPLPEVKDAAAILVHFGIVG
;
A
#
# COMPACT_ATOMS: atom_id res chain seq x y z
N MET A 1 -15.10 -40.06 9.55
CA MET A 1 -13.63 -39.83 9.54
C MET A 1 -13.35 -38.58 8.73
N SER A 2 -13.17 -37.42 9.37
CA SER A 2 -12.73 -36.20 8.68
C SER A 2 -11.23 -36.29 8.43
N MET A 3 -10.82 -36.14 7.16
CA MET A 3 -9.41 -35.96 6.82
C MET A 3 -9.01 -34.53 7.17
N MET A 4 -8.04 -34.41 8.08
CA MET A 4 -7.41 -33.15 8.45
C MET A 4 -6.29 -32.90 7.43
N PHE A 5 -6.50 -31.97 6.50
CA PHE A 5 -5.45 -31.61 5.54
C PHE A 5 -4.33 -30.85 6.28
N PRO A 6 -3.06 -31.23 6.11
CA PRO A 6 -1.96 -30.48 6.69
C PRO A 6 -1.91 -29.08 6.06
N SER A 7 -1.97 -28.06 6.91
CA SER A 7 -1.78 -26.66 6.49
C SER A 7 -0.32 -26.48 6.12
N PHE A 8 -0.04 -26.30 4.83
CA PHE A 8 1.30 -25.95 4.37
C PHE A 8 1.53 -24.46 4.60
N ASP A 9 2.57 -24.13 5.37
CA ASP A 9 3.04 -22.76 5.48
C ASP A 9 3.79 -22.41 4.19
N LEU A 10 3.12 -21.64 3.32
CA LEU A 10 3.65 -21.22 2.01
C LEU A 10 4.59 -20.00 2.12
N THR A 11 4.96 -19.61 3.33
CA THR A 11 5.84 -18.46 3.56
C THR A 11 7.31 -18.90 3.52
N VAL A 12 8.11 -18.21 2.70
CA VAL A 12 9.56 -18.41 2.63
C VAL A 12 10.21 -17.15 3.20
N SER A 13 11.06 -17.32 4.21
CA SER A 13 11.86 -16.23 4.75
C SER A 13 12.99 -15.89 3.79
N VAL A 14 13.03 -14.64 3.33
CA VAL A 14 14.05 -14.13 2.40
C VAL A 14 14.81 -12.99 3.11
N PRO A 15 16.16 -12.97 3.07
CA PRO A 15 16.93 -11.86 3.58
C PRO A 15 16.53 -10.52 2.94
N ALA A 16 16.51 -9.44 3.72
CA ALA A 16 16.08 -8.13 3.25
C ALA A 16 16.92 -7.61 2.06
N GLU A 17 18.21 -7.96 2.02
CA GLU A 17 19.13 -7.60 0.93
C GLU A 17 18.76 -8.31 -0.37
N ASP A 18 18.46 -9.60 -0.30
CA ASP A 18 18.03 -10.41 -1.45
C ASP A 18 16.67 -9.94 -1.97
N TRP A 19 15.75 -9.59 -1.05
CA TRP A 19 14.47 -8.99 -1.41
C TRP A 19 14.64 -7.63 -2.10
N ALA A 20 15.49 -6.75 -1.56
CA ALA A 20 15.78 -5.46 -2.15
C ALA A 20 16.42 -5.60 -3.55
N TYR A 21 17.32 -6.57 -3.72
CA TYR A 21 17.89 -6.91 -5.02
C TYR A 21 16.82 -7.39 -6.00
N ALA A 22 15.97 -8.34 -5.60
CA ALA A 22 14.90 -8.87 -6.43
C ALA A 22 13.90 -7.79 -6.85
N GLN A 23 13.51 -6.91 -5.93
CA GLN A 23 12.63 -5.76 -6.20
C GLN A 23 13.24 -4.78 -7.21
N ARG A 24 14.52 -4.42 -7.04
CA ARG A 24 15.22 -3.54 -7.99
C ARG A 24 15.35 -4.19 -9.37
N ARG A 25 15.68 -5.49 -9.39
CA ARG A 25 15.77 -6.26 -10.64
C ARG A 25 14.43 -6.35 -11.35
N LEU A 26 13.34 -6.58 -10.61
CA LEU A 26 11.99 -6.66 -11.18
C LEU A 26 11.57 -5.32 -11.79
N LYS A 27 11.75 -4.20 -11.07
CA LYS A 27 11.49 -2.86 -11.61
C LYS A 27 12.32 -2.54 -12.85
N TYR A 28 13.59 -2.92 -12.85
CA TYR A 28 14.45 -2.75 -14.01
C TYR A 28 13.95 -3.59 -15.20
N LEU A 29 13.59 -4.86 -14.97
CA LEU A 29 13.05 -5.74 -16.00
C LEU A 29 11.70 -5.24 -16.53
N GLU A 30 10.83 -4.68 -15.70
CA GLU A 30 9.59 -4.04 -16.14
C GLU A 30 9.86 -2.82 -17.04
N ALA A 31 10.75 -1.93 -16.61
CA ALA A 31 11.14 -0.77 -17.42
C ALA A 31 11.79 -1.20 -18.74
N LEU A 32 12.59 -2.26 -18.69
CA LEU A 32 13.26 -2.83 -19.85
C LEU A 32 12.28 -3.56 -20.77
N LEU A 33 11.25 -4.24 -20.25
CA LEU A 33 10.15 -4.79 -21.05
C LEU A 33 9.34 -3.68 -21.73
N MET A 34 8.99 -2.62 -21.00
CA MET A 34 8.33 -1.43 -21.56
C MET A 34 9.18 -0.79 -22.66
N ARG A 35 10.51 -0.82 -22.50
CA ARG A 35 11.44 -0.39 -23.54
C ARG A 35 11.53 -1.39 -24.69
N ILE A 36 11.68 -2.70 -24.50
CA ILE A 36 11.73 -3.72 -25.59
C ILE A 36 10.48 -3.64 -26.48
N VAL A 37 9.31 -3.51 -25.85
CA VAL A 37 8.03 -3.35 -26.56
C VAL A 37 8.03 -2.08 -27.42
N ARG A 38 8.88 -1.09 -27.09
CA ARG A 38 9.04 0.17 -27.83
C ARG A 38 10.27 0.21 -28.75
N HIS A 39 11.44 -0.35 -28.38
CA HIS A 39 12.73 -0.39 -29.08
C HIS A 39 13.71 -1.41 -28.45
N SER A 40 14.56 -2.03 -29.30
CA SER A 40 15.12 -3.38 -29.13
C SER A 40 16.53 -3.50 -28.53
N GLU A 41 16.87 -2.90 -27.37
CA GLU A 41 18.18 -3.19 -26.73
C GLU A 41 18.15 -3.34 -25.19
N ASN A 42 18.65 -4.48 -24.71
CA ASN A 42 18.60 -4.98 -23.33
C ASN A 42 19.98 -4.93 -22.64
N GLN A 43 20.50 -3.74 -22.37
CA GLN A 43 21.82 -3.59 -21.78
C GLN A 43 21.78 -3.48 -20.24
N GLU A 44 22.11 -4.58 -19.55
CA GLU A 44 22.20 -4.68 -18.07
C GLU A 44 23.56 -4.31 -17.48
N TRP A 45 24.59 -4.33 -18.32
CA TRP A 45 25.99 -4.17 -17.92
C TRP A 45 26.56 -2.92 -18.57
N PHE A 46 27.02 -1.99 -17.72
CA PHE A 46 27.56 -0.69 -18.15
C PHE A 46 29.02 -0.55 -17.74
N THR A 47 29.86 -0.12 -18.66
CA THR A 47 31.25 0.26 -18.39
C THR A 47 31.33 1.57 -17.61
N ALA A 48 32.46 1.80 -16.93
CA ALA A 48 32.71 3.08 -16.26
C ALA A 48 32.67 4.27 -17.23
N ALA A 49 33.08 4.06 -18.49
CA ALA A 49 33.05 5.08 -19.53
C ALA A 49 31.61 5.46 -19.91
N GLU A 50 30.73 4.47 -20.11
CA GLU A 50 29.31 4.72 -20.40
C GLU A 50 28.60 5.41 -19.23
N LEU A 51 28.86 4.98 -17.99
CA LEU A 51 28.27 5.61 -16.80
C LEU A 51 28.73 7.05 -16.61
N ALA A 52 30.02 7.33 -16.84
CA ALA A 52 30.56 8.69 -16.78
C ALA A 52 29.96 9.59 -17.88
N GLY A 53 29.80 9.05 -19.10
CA GLY A 53 29.22 9.77 -20.23
C GLY A 53 27.72 10.07 -20.10
N LYS A 54 26.99 9.31 -19.27
CA LYS A 54 25.55 9.55 -19.00
C LYS A 54 25.28 10.67 -17.99
N ILE A 55 26.31 11.16 -17.28
CA ILE A 55 26.22 12.28 -16.31
C ILE A 55 25.03 12.09 -15.34
N LEU A 56 24.97 10.92 -14.71
CA LEU A 56 23.89 10.56 -13.81
C LEU A 56 24.08 11.20 -12.42
N PRO A 57 23.01 11.65 -11.75
CA PRO A 57 23.10 12.27 -10.44
C PRO A 57 23.61 11.28 -9.38
N GLY A 58 24.56 11.73 -8.57
CA GLY A 58 25.19 10.91 -7.53
C GLY A 58 26.25 9.93 -8.03
N LEU A 59 26.54 9.91 -9.33
CA LEU A 59 27.72 9.26 -9.92
C LEU A 59 28.83 10.29 -10.17
N PRO A 60 30.11 9.92 -10.00
CA PRO A 60 31.21 10.73 -10.48
C PRO A 60 31.16 10.90 -12.00
N THR A 61 31.55 12.07 -12.49
CA THR A 61 31.56 12.39 -13.94
C THR A 61 32.79 11.86 -14.68
N THR A 62 33.79 11.36 -13.95
CA THR A 62 35.02 10.81 -14.53
C THR A 62 35.06 9.28 -14.46
N ILE A 63 35.70 8.66 -15.44
CA ILE A 63 35.83 7.20 -15.54
C ILE A 63 36.51 6.63 -14.29
N GLU A 64 37.61 7.25 -13.82
CA GLU A 64 38.30 6.77 -12.61
C GLU A 64 37.44 6.99 -11.34
N GLY A 65 36.65 8.06 -11.31
CA GLY A 65 35.72 8.33 -10.22
C GLY A 65 34.70 7.21 -10.08
N VAL A 66 34.07 6.82 -11.20
CA VAL A 66 33.09 5.72 -11.24
C VAL A 66 33.75 4.41 -10.82
N ALA A 67 34.92 4.08 -11.39
CA ALA A 67 35.63 2.83 -11.04
C ALA A 67 36.01 2.76 -9.56
N ARG A 68 36.44 3.88 -8.97
CA ARG A 68 36.78 3.99 -7.54
C ARG A 68 35.55 3.80 -6.66
N LYS A 69 34.43 4.44 -7.01
CA LYS A 69 33.15 4.27 -6.30
C LYS A 69 32.66 2.83 -6.37
N ALA A 70 32.66 2.24 -7.56
CA ALA A 70 32.29 0.85 -7.77
C ALA A 70 33.17 -0.13 -6.99
N SER A 71 34.46 0.18 -6.84
CA SER A 71 35.37 -0.65 -6.04
C SER A 71 35.13 -0.48 -4.54
N LYS A 72 34.90 0.76 -4.06
CA LYS A 72 34.57 1.06 -2.67
C LYS A 72 33.27 0.39 -2.22
N GLU A 73 32.26 0.41 -3.09
CA GLU A 73 30.93 -0.16 -2.85
C GLU A 73 30.79 -1.61 -3.34
N LYS A 74 31.89 -2.23 -3.80
CA LYS A 74 31.96 -3.64 -4.24
C LYS A 74 30.90 -4.04 -5.26
N TRP A 75 30.69 -3.22 -6.28
CA TRP A 75 29.68 -3.49 -7.30
C TRP A 75 29.98 -4.80 -8.06
N PRO A 76 28.96 -5.64 -8.32
CA PRO A 76 29.07 -6.79 -9.20
C PRO A 76 29.61 -6.34 -10.55
N SER A 77 30.62 -7.06 -11.02
CA SER A 77 31.36 -6.67 -12.21
C SER A 77 31.64 -7.85 -13.09
N ARG A 78 31.53 -7.62 -14.41
CA ARG A 78 31.83 -8.59 -15.45
C ARG A 78 33.02 -8.09 -16.25
N LYS A 79 33.97 -8.99 -16.52
CA LYS A 79 35.07 -8.72 -17.45
C LYS A 79 34.60 -9.07 -18.86
N GLY A 80 34.84 -8.16 -19.80
CA GLY A 80 34.57 -8.36 -21.22
C GLY A 80 35.81 -8.04 -22.05
N LYS A 81 35.78 -8.45 -23.32
CA LYS A 81 36.80 -8.11 -24.31
C LYS A 81 36.10 -7.46 -25.50
N PHE A 82 36.49 -6.24 -25.85
CA PHE A 82 35.98 -5.53 -27.01
C PHE A 82 37.17 -4.95 -27.77
N GLN A 83 37.25 -5.21 -29.08
CA GLN A 83 38.36 -4.78 -29.94
C GLN A 83 39.75 -5.09 -29.34
N GLY A 84 39.94 -6.27 -28.76
CA GLY A 84 41.22 -6.69 -28.19
C GLY A 84 41.53 -6.12 -26.80
N ARG A 85 40.80 -5.13 -26.29
CA ARG A 85 40.99 -4.54 -24.96
C ARG A 85 40.06 -5.19 -23.94
N PHE A 86 40.59 -5.43 -22.75
CA PHE A 86 39.78 -5.86 -21.61
C PHE A 86 39.07 -4.67 -21.00
N PHE A 87 37.77 -4.81 -20.74
CA PHE A 87 36.99 -3.83 -20.03
C PHE A 87 36.25 -4.48 -18.86
N LYS A 88 35.91 -3.66 -17.88
CA LYS A 88 35.11 -4.04 -16.72
C LYS A 88 33.76 -3.33 -16.83
N ALA A 89 32.69 -4.11 -16.88
CA ALA A 89 31.33 -3.61 -16.83
C ALA A 89 30.73 -3.89 -15.44
N PHE A 90 29.82 -3.02 -15.02
CA PHE A 90 29.16 -3.05 -13.72
C PHE A 90 27.66 -3.24 -13.94
N HIS A 91 27.03 -3.99 -13.05
CA HIS A 91 25.61 -4.27 -13.15
C HIS A 91 24.78 -3.05 -12.73
N VAL A 92 23.69 -2.80 -13.45
CA VAL A 92 22.78 -1.65 -13.23
C VAL A 92 22.19 -1.61 -11.81
N SER A 93 21.97 -2.76 -11.17
CA SER A 93 21.36 -2.84 -9.83
C SER A 93 22.22 -2.25 -8.71
N SER A 94 23.51 -2.00 -8.97
CA SER A 94 24.45 -1.47 -7.99
C SER A 94 24.66 0.02 -8.10
N LEU A 95 23.99 0.68 -9.05
CA LEU A 95 24.03 2.12 -9.15
C LEU A 95 23.42 2.76 -7.89
N PRO A 96 23.90 3.95 -7.47
CA PRO A 96 23.26 4.73 -6.42
C PRO A 96 21.78 4.98 -6.76
N PRO A 97 20.88 5.08 -5.76
CA PRO A 97 19.44 5.22 -6.02
C PRO A 97 19.10 6.33 -7.02
N ARG A 98 19.64 7.54 -6.82
CA ARG A 98 19.41 8.67 -7.73
C ARG A 98 19.91 8.42 -9.16
N ALA A 99 21.07 7.78 -9.28
CA ALA A 99 21.64 7.43 -10.59
C ALA A 99 20.80 6.36 -11.30
N PHE A 100 20.28 5.39 -10.55
CA PHE A 100 19.38 4.37 -11.06
C PHE A 100 18.07 5.00 -11.56
N ASP A 101 17.44 5.84 -10.75
CA ASP A 101 16.17 6.51 -11.12
C ASP A 101 16.33 7.40 -12.36
N ALA A 102 17.43 8.15 -12.45
CA ALA A 102 17.75 8.95 -13.64
C ALA A 102 18.03 8.08 -14.88
N LEU A 103 18.70 6.93 -14.71
CA LEU A 103 18.91 5.99 -15.81
C LEU A 103 17.58 5.41 -16.29
N ILE A 104 16.67 5.02 -15.38
CA ILE A 104 15.33 4.53 -15.73
C ILE A 104 14.51 5.63 -16.44
N SER A 105 14.56 6.86 -15.94
CA SER A 105 13.84 8.00 -16.56
C SER A 105 14.33 8.26 -17.98
N SER A 106 15.66 8.28 -18.18
CA SER A 106 16.28 8.37 -19.52
C SER A 106 15.93 7.19 -20.42
N ILE A 107 15.72 6.00 -19.85
CA ILE A 107 15.36 4.80 -20.61
C ILE A 107 13.92 4.87 -21.12
N LEU A 108 13.03 5.51 -20.35
CA LEU A 108 11.59 5.63 -20.61
C LEU A 108 11.20 6.91 -21.34
N ASP A 109 12.18 7.73 -21.77
CA ASP A 109 11.97 9.07 -22.33
C ASP A 109 11.09 9.97 -21.42
N LEU A 110 11.21 9.79 -20.10
CA LEU A 110 10.52 10.61 -19.12
C LEU A 110 11.32 11.89 -18.85
N PRO A 111 10.64 13.03 -18.57
CA PRO A 111 11.34 14.25 -18.19
C PRO A 111 12.21 14.01 -16.94
N PRO A 112 13.40 14.63 -16.84
CA PRO A 112 14.29 14.45 -15.70
C PRO A 112 13.57 14.84 -14.41
N ILE A 113 13.75 14.02 -13.36
CA ILE A 113 13.03 14.13 -12.08
C ILE A 113 13.18 15.52 -11.46
N ASP A 114 14.32 16.18 -11.64
CA ASP A 114 14.61 17.51 -11.11
C ASP A 114 13.88 18.65 -11.88
N GLU A 115 13.41 18.42 -13.12
CA GLU A 115 12.56 19.38 -13.86
C GLU A 115 11.08 19.25 -13.52
N VAL A 116 10.67 18.14 -12.89
CA VAL A 116 9.31 17.99 -12.37
C VAL A 116 9.20 18.77 -11.06
N VAL A 117 9.23 20.11 -11.17
CA VAL A 117 8.64 20.99 -10.17
C VAL A 117 7.20 20.50 -9.97
N MET A 118 6.89 20.18 -8.73
CA MET A 118 5.62 19.65 -8.24
C MET A 118 4.40 20.30 -8.91
N ILE A 119 3.93 19.73 -10.01
CA ILE A 119 2.50 19.54 -10.20
C ILE A 119 2.22 18.17 -9.58
N ILE A 120 2.28 18.12 -8.25
CA ILE A 120 1.38 17.18 -7.58
C ILE A 120 0.02 17.68 -8.04
N PRO A 121 -0.76 16.95 -8.86
CA PRO A 121 -2.17 17.27 -8.96
C PRO A 121 -2.63 17.28 -7.51
N ASN A 122 -2.95 18.45 -6.96
CA ASN A 122 -3.47 18.55 -5.61
C ASN A 122 -4.61 17.54 -5.60
N PRO A 123 -4.43 16.36 -4.96
CA PRO A 123 -5.51 15.40 -4.96
C PRO A 123 -6.66 16.21 -4.36
N PRO A 124 -7.86 16.20 -4.97
CA PRO A 124 -8.98 16.90 -4.35
C PRO A 124 -8.95 16.44 -2.90
N ILE A 125 -8.74 17.39 -1.98
CA ILE A 125 -8.70 17.12 -0.55
C ILE A 125 -9.92 16.23 -0.37
N PRO A 126 -9.77 14.95 0.02
CA PRO A 126 -10.92 14.05 0.09
C PRO A 126 -11.91 14.83 0.93
N ALA A 127 -13.04 15.19 0.30
CA ALA A 127 -14.06 16.01 0.95
C ALA A 127 -14.19 15.41 2.34
N PRO A 128 -13.91 16.20 3.41
CA PRO A 128 -13.56 15.67 4.73
C PRO A 128 -14.46 14.51 4.95
N VAL A 129 -13.91 13.29 4.90
CA VAL A 129 -14.71 12.05 4.89
C VAL A 129 -15.67 12.32 6.02
N ALA A 130 -16.95 12.51 5.67
CA ALA A 130 -17.92 12.87 6.67
C ALA A 130 -17.71 11.77 7.68
N ARG A 131 -17.17 12.11 8.85
CA ARG A 131 -17.08 11.15 9.93
C ARG A 131 -18.51 10.69 9.96
N GLU A 132 -18.74 9.43 9.61
CA GLU A 132 -20.05 8.84 9.84
C GLU A 132 -20.21 9.10 11.33
N GLU A 133 -20.98 10.13 11.65
CA GLU A 133 -21.32 10.41 13.03
C GLU A 133 -21.81 9.06 13.51
N PRO A 134 -21.21 8.47 14.55
CA PRO A 134 -21.62 7.14 14.99
C PRO A 134 -23.12 7.25 15.14
N THR A 135 -23.84 6.56 14.24
CA THR A 135 -25.24 6.85 14.00
C THR A 135 -25.90 6.58 15.33
N ASN A 136 -26.17 7.64 16.08
CA ASN A 136 -26.70 7.59 17.43
C ASN A 136 -28.18 7.27 17.30
N THR A 137 -28.44 6.10 16.75
CA THR A 137 -29.76 5.63 16.39
C THR A 137 -30.16 4.70 17.51
N ALA A 138 -30.53 5.31 18.63
CA ALA A 138 -31.49 4.65 19.51
C ALA A 138 -32.62 4.11 18.60
N PRO A 139 -32.91 2.80 18.63
CA PRO A 139 -33.93 2.25 17.77
C PRO A 139 -35.26 2.99 17.94
N PRO A 140 -36.06 3.14 16.87
CA PRO A 140 -37.28 3.94 16.88
C PRO A 140 -38.31 3.49 17.94
N TRP A 141 -38.19 2.25 18.44
CA TRP A 141 -39.02 1.69 19.52
C TRP A 141 -38.53 2.01 20.94
N LEU A 142 -37.28 2.46 21.11
CA LEU A 142 -36.65 2.65 22.42
C LEU A 142 -37.25 3.82 23.20
N LEU A 143 -37.49 4.95 22.53
CA LEU A 143 -38.09 6.13 23.16
C LEU A 143 -39.55 5.91 23.61
N PRO A 144 -40.43 5.31 22.77
CA PRO A 144 -41.75 4.88 23.22
C PRO A 144 -41.70 3.96 24.45
N LEU A 145 -40.78 2.99 24.47
CA LEU A 145 -40.64 2.07 25.60
C LEU A 145 -40.25 2.80 26.90
N VAL A 146 -39.24 3.67 26.85
CA VAL A 146 -38.82 4.47 28.02
C VAL A 146 -39.95 5.38 28.51
N ARG A 147 -40.76 5.91 27.59
CA ARG A 147 -41.93 6.71 27.95
C ARG A 147 -42.96 5.89 28.70
N ILE A 148 -43.36 4.73 28.19
CA ILE A 148 -44.32 3.82 28.85
C ILE A 148 -43.80 3.40 30.23
N MET A 149 -42.51 3.07 30.33
CA MET A 149 -41.87 2.73 31.61
C MET A 149 -42.00 3.85 32.64
N LYS A 150 -41.82 5.11 32.22
CA LYS A 150 -41.89 6.28 33.11
C LYS A 150 -43.30 6.73 33.45
N THR A 151 -44.25 6.63 32.53
CA THR A 151 -45.60 7.21 32.71
C THR A 151 -46.67 6.21 33.13
N GLU A 152 -46.53 4.95 32.75
CA GLU A 152 -47.65 3.98 32.83
C GLU A 152 -47.34 2.71 33.63
N THR A 153 -46.07 2.31 33.75
CA THR A 153 -45.72 1.03 34.39
C THR A 153 -44.79 1.19 35.59
N ALA A 154 -44.56 2.41 36.07
CA ALA A 154 -43.74 2.72 37.25
C ALA A 154 -42.37 2.01 37.26
N GLY A 155 -41.75 1.84 36.09
CA GLY A 155 -40.46 1.16 35.93
C GLY A 155 -40.53 -0.34 35.63
N ASN A 156 -41.71 -0.96 35.55
CA ASN A 156 -41.84 -2.37 35.16
C ASN A 156 -41.64 -2.53 33.64
N LEU A 157 -40.52 -3.15 33.25
CA LEU A 157 -40.13 -3.38 31.87
C LEU A 157 -41.06 -4.37 31.15
N THR A 158 -41.48 -5.45 31.83
CA THR A 158 -42.29 -6.51 31.23
C THR A 158 -43.65 -5.98 30.81
N GLU A 159 -44.28 -5.18 31.66
CA GLU A 159 -45.56 -4.53 31.35
C GLU A 159 -45.41 -3.46 30.26
N ALA A 160 -44.29 -2.72 30.25
CA ALA A 160 -44.02 -1.72 29.22
C ALA A 160 -43.80 -2.37 27.85
N TRP A 161 -43.14 -3.52 27.81
CA TRP A 161 -42.91 -4.30 26.59
C TRP A 161 -44.22 -4.84 26.00
N GLN A 162 -45.16 -5.30 26.84
CA GLN A 162 -46.47 -5.76 26.39
C GLN A 162 -47.33 -4.66 25.79
N LYS A 163 -47.21 -3.42 26.30
CA LYS A 163 -47.96 -2.25 25.81
C LYS A 163 -47.31 -1.55 24.61
N LEU A 164 -46.04 -1.86 24.31
CA LEU A 164 -45.27 -1.22 23.24
C LEU A 164 -45.90 -1.37 21.84
N PRO A 165 -46.42 -2.54 21.41
CA PRO A 165 -46.97 -2.72 20.06
C PRO A 165 -48.14 -1.78 19.74
N GLU A 166 -48.95 -1.41 20.74
CA GLU A 166 -50.11 -0.53 20.57
C GLU A 166 -49.73 0.96 20.40
N ARG A 167 -48.49 1.31 20.74
CA ARG A 167 -48.00 2.71 20.78
C ARG A 167 -46.94 3.00 19.72
N LEU A 168 -46.63 2.05 18.84
CA LEU A 168 -45.64 2.23 17.80
C LEU A 168 -46.21 2.93 16.56
N PRO A 169 -45.41 3.79 15.89
CA PRO A 169 -45.78 4.33 14.59
C PRO A 169 -45.97 3.21 13.55
N PRO A 170 -46.87 3.39 12.56
CA PRO A 170 -47.08 2.40 11.51
C PRO A 170 -45.80 2.16 10.72
N GLY A 171 -45.40 0.89 10.56
CA GLY A 171 -44.23 0.49 9.79
C GLY A 171 -42.92 0.29 10.57
N VAL A 172 -42.93 0.43 11.90
CA VAL A 172 -41.75 0.11 12.73
C VAL A 172 -41.73 -1.37 13.10
N PRO A 173 -40.71 -2.15 12.69
CA PRO A 173 -40.61 -3.55 13.08
C PRO A 173 -40.26 -3.66 14.58
N LEU A 174 -40.98 -4.53 15.30
CA LEU A 174 -40.60 -4.92 16.66
C LEU A 174 -39.41 -5.89 16.56
N PRO A 175 -38.29 -5.66 17.26
CA PRO A 175 -37.21 -6.64 17.32
C PRO A 175 -37.65 -7.86 18.13
N GLU A 176 -36.93 -8.97 17.96
CA GLU A 176 -37.07 -10.12 18.85
C GLU A 176 -36.65 -9.75 20.28
N VAL A 177 -37.25 -10.43 21.27
CA VAL A 177 -37.01 -10.17 22.70
C VAL A 177 -35.52 -10.24 23.06
N LYS A 178 -34.77 -11.14 22.40
CA LYS A 178 -33.32 -11.31 22.62
C LYS A 178 -32.51 -10.11 22.14
N ASP A 179 -32.82 -9.59 20.96
CA ASP A 179 -32.15 -8.44 20.38
C ASP A 179 -32.50 -7.16 21.15
N ALA A 180 -33.75 -7.03 21.57
CA ALA A 180 -34.19 -5.94 22.43
C ALA A 180 -33.45 -5.91 23.77
N ALA A 181 -33.27 -7.07 24.41
CA ALA A 181 -32.53 -7.18 25.66
C ALA A 181 -31.06 -6.73 25.51
N ALA A 182 -30.39 -7.15 24.42
CA ALA A 182 -29.01 -6.73 24.14
C ALA A 182 -28.90 -5.19 23.98
N ILE A 183 -29.87 -4.58 23.30
CA ILE A 183 -29.95 -3.13 23.12
C ILE A 183 -30.23 -2.43 24.45
N LEU A 184 -31.15 -2.93 25.27
CA LEU A 184 -31.47 -2.34 26.57
C LEU A 184 -30.30 -2.36 27.56
N VAL A 185 -29.51 -3.43 27.55
CA VAL A 185 -28.25 -3.54 28.30
C VAL A 185 -27.22 -2.55 27.76
N HIS A 186 -27.09 -2.44 26.43
CA HIS A 186 -26.19 -1.48 25.80
C HIS A 186 -26.50 -0.03 26.19
N PHE A 187 -27.79 0.31 26.34
CA PHE A 187 -28.23 1.64 26.78
C PHE A 187 -28.34 1.80 28.31
N GLY A 188 -27.97 0.79 29.10
CA GLY A 188 -27.97 0.84 30.57
C GLY A 188 -29.36 0.99 31.21
N ILE A 189 -30.43 0.60 30.49
CA ILE A 189 -31.82 0.68 30.96
C ILE A 189 -32.15 -0.52 31.84
N VAL A 190 -31.47 -1.65 31.62
CA VAL A 190 -31.64 -2.91 32.35
C VAL A 190 -30.25 -3.39 32.76
N GLY A 191 -30.09 -3.75 34.03
CA GLY A 191 -28.88 -4.34 34.60
C GLY A 191 -29.13 -5.73 35.15
#